data_AF-A0A4Q7VL48-F1
#
_entry.id   AF-A0A4Q7VL48-F1
#
_cell.length_a   1.000
_cell.length_b   1.000
_cell.length_c   1.000
_cell.angle_alpha   90.00
_cell.angle_beta   90.00
_cell.angle_gamma   90.00
#
_symmetry.space_group_name_H-M   'P 1'
#
loop_
_entity.id
_entity.type
_entity.pdbx_description
1 polymer ?
#
loop_
_entity_poly.entity_id
_entity_poly.type
_entity_poly.pdbx_seq_one_letter_code
_entity_poly.pdbx_strand_id
1 'polypeptide(L)'
;MDKSKIKSILIKTFSNKFVISFLIFFFWIFFFDQHSIWERKEYKSKIEALSKEKDYYLYQIKKDKNRIHELKTNRENLEKFAREQYLMKKKDEDIFIIIEKE
;
A
#
# COMPACT_ATOMS: atom_id res chain seq x y z
N MET A 1 42.62 9.13 33.30
CA MET A 1 43.41 9.01 32.05
C MET A 1 43.51 10.40 31.43
N ASP A 2 44.72 10.91 31.23
CA ASP A 2 44.97 12.30 30.85
C ASP A 2 44.42 12.62 29.45
N LYS A 3 43.54 13.63 29.37
CA LYS A 3 42.88 14.08 28.14
C LYS A 3 43.89 14.55 27.08
N SER A 4 45.05 15.06 27.50
CA SER A 4 46.11 15.53 26.61
C SER A 4 46.74 14.38 25.80
N LYS A 5 47.01 13.24 26.46
CA LYS A 5 47.53 12.01 25.86
C LYS A 5 46.52 11.37 24.91
N ILE A 6 45.24 11.42 25.25
CA ILE A 6 44.17 10.91 24.38
C ILE A 6 44.11 11.74 23.09
N LYS A 7 44.21 13.08 23.19
CA LYS A 7 44.15 13.98 22.03
C LYS A 7 45.32 13.75 21.06
N SER A 8 46.54 13.55 21.56
CA SER A 8 47.72 13.32 20.70
C SER A 8 47.69 11.95 20.02
N ILE A 9 47.19 10.91 20.71
CA ILE A 9 46.98 9.58 20.12
C ILE A 9 45.91 9.65 19.02
N LEU A 10 44.79 10.34 19.27
CA LEU A 10 43.73 10.52 18.28
C LEU A 10 44.24 11.26 17.03
N ILE A 11 44.99 12.36 17.19
CA ILE A 11 45.55 13.11 16.05
C ILE A 11 46.53 12.26 15.23
N LYS A 12 47.37 11.45 15.90
CA LYS A 12 48.33 10.56 15.22
C LYS A 12 47.63 9.44 14.45
N THR A 13 46.56 8.88 15.00
CA THR A 13 45.76 7.84 14.34
C THR A 13 44.97 8.41 13.16
N PHE A 14 44.36 9.59 13.30
CA PHE A 14 43.61 10.26 12.22
C PHE A 14 44.50 10.87 11.11
N SER A 15 45.81 11.04 11.33
CA SER A 15 46.75 11.48 10.29
C SER A 15 47.23 10.34 9.38
N ASN A 16 46.86 9.08 9.66
CA ASN A 16 47.24 7.96 8.82
C ASN A 16 46.33 7.88 7.58
N LYS A 17 46.92 7.93 6.38
CA LYS A 17 46.21 7.82 5.10
C LYS A 17 45.30 6.59 4.98
N PHE A 18 45.65 5.48 5.62
CA PHE A 18 44.82 4.27 5.64
C PHE A 18 43.56 4.44 6.51
N VAL A 19 43.68 5.14 7.64
CA VAL A 19 42.55 5.43 8.54
C VAL A 19 41.60 6.42 7.89
N ILE A 20 42.13 7.46 7.23
CA ILE A 20 41.31 8.42 6.49
C ILE A 20 40.58 7.72 5.33
N SER A 21 41.28 6.91 4.54
CA SER A 21 40.66 6.15 3.44
C SER A 21 39.58 5.20 3.95
N PHE A 22 39.83 4.52 5.07
CA PHE A 22 38.84 3.64 5.70
C PHE A 22 37.62 4.40 6.21
N LEU A 23 37.82 5.57 6.83
CA LEU A 23 36.73 6.42 7.30
C LEU A 23 35.89 6.98 6.15
N ILE A 24 36.52 7.40 5.05
CA ILE A 24 35.80 7.85 3.85
C ILE A 24 35.00 6.69 3.26
N PHE A 25 35.59 5.50 3.17
CA PHE A 25 34.91 4.31 2.68
C PHE A 25 33.73 3.90 3.59
N PHE A 26 33.94 3.94 4.90
CA PHE A 26 32.90 3.65 5.89
C PHE A 26 31.77 4.68 5.84
N PHE A 27 32.11 5.96 5.73
CA PHE A 27 31.14 7.04 5.53
C PHE A 27 30.38 6.85 4.21
N TRP A 28 31.05 6.42 3.14
CA TRP A 28 30.42 6.15 1.87
C TRP A 28 29.37 5.05 1.97
N ILE A 29 29.70 3.91 2.57
CA ILE A 29 28.74 2.84 2.83
C ILE A 29 27.63 3.33 3.77
N PHE A 30 27.95 4.10 4.81
CA PHE A 30 26.92 4.51 5.77
C PHE A 30 25.90 5.50 5.18
N PHE A 31 26.33 6.41 4.29
CA PHE A 31 25.49 7.47 3.74
C PHE A 31 24.89 7.16 2.36
N PHE A 32 25.61 6.42 1.51
CA PHE A 32 25.20 6.16 0.12
C PHE A 32 24.74 4.72 -0.13
N ASP A 33 24.84 3.81 0.84
CA ASP A 33 24.33 2.45 0.68
C ASP A 33 22.79 2.39 0.75
N GLN A 34 22.21 1.40 0.05
CA GLN A 34 20.76 1.20 -0.18
C GLN A 34 19.97 0.79 1.08
N HIS A 35 20.58 0.97 2.23
CA HIS A 35 20.01 0.75 3.54
C HIS A 35 19.74 2.08 4.25
N SER A 36 19.40 3.11 3.49
CA SER A 36 18.99 4.38 4.07
C SER A 36 17.70 4.19 4.88
N ILE A 37 17.59 4.96 5.95
CA ILE A 37 16.37 5.01 6.77
C ILE A 37 15.17 5.49 5.94
N TRP A 38 15.44 6.24 4.87
CA TRP A 38 14.43 6.78 3.95
C TRP A 38 13.75 5.67 3.14
N GLU A 39 14.55 4.80 2.51
CA GLU A 39 14.03 3.66 1.76
C GLU A 39 13.20 2.74 2.65
N ARG A 40 13.65 2.47 3.88
CA ARG A 40 12.87 1.68 4.85
C ARG A 40 11.52 2.28 5.19
N LYS A 41 11.41 3.61 5.29
CA LYS A 41 10.13 4.30 5.53
C LYS A 41 9.20 4.18 4.32
N GLU A 42 9.74 4.38 3.12
CA GLU A 42 8.99 4.24 1.88
C GLU A 42 8.47 2.81 1.69
N TYR A 43 9.31 1.79 1.94
CA TYR A 43 8.90 0.39 1.87
C TYR A 43 7.80 0.06 2.88
N LYS A 44 7.89 0.56 4.12
CA LYS A 44 6.82 0.38 5.11
C LYS A 44 5.50 0.97 4.64
N SER A 45 5.53 2.19 4.09
CA SER A 45 4.33 2.83 3.55
C SER A 45 3.74 2.05 2.37
N LYS A 46 4.58 1.55 1.46
CA LYS A 46 4.16 0.68 0.35
C LYS A 46 3.53 -0.62 0.86
N ILE A 47 4.12 -1.26 1.86
CA ILE A 47 3.56 -2.49 2.46
C ILE A 47 2.19 -2.21 3.07
N GLU A 48 2.04 -1.11 3.80
CA GLU A 48 0.76 -0.74 4.41
C GLU A 48 -0.31 -0.44 3.34
N ALA A 49 0.05 0.28 2.28
CA ALA A 49 -0.84 0.56 1.16
C ALA A 49 -1.30 -0.72 0.46
N LEU A 50 -0.35 -1.61 0.13
CA LEU A 50 -0.64 -2.91 -0.49
C LEU A 50 -1.51 -3.81 0.41
N SER A 51 -1.28 -3.77 1.73
CA SER A 51 -2.12 -4.52 2.68
C SER A 51 -3.55 -4.00 2.69
N LYS A 52 -3.74 -2.67 2.73
CA LYS A 52 -5.08 -2.06 2.67
C LYS A 52 -5.80 -2.38 1.36
N GLU A 53 -5.07 -2.32 0.25
CA GLU A 53 -5.60 -2.66 -1.07
C GLU A 53 -6.02 -4.14 -1.15
N LYS A 54 -5.19 -5.05 -0.63
CA LYS A 54 -5.52 -6.47 -0.51
C LYS A 54 -6.80 -6.68 0.31
N ASP A 55 -6.90 -6.07 1.48
CA ASP A 55 -8.06 -6.23 2.37
C ASP A 55 -9.34 -5.69 1.73
N TYR A 56 -9.24 -4.54 1.04
CA TYR A 56 -10.33 -3.98 0.25
C TYR A 56 -10.82 -4.95 -0.83
N TYR A 57 -9.92 -5.51 -1.64
CA TYR A 57 -10.33 -6.45 -2.70
C TYR A 57 -10.88 -7.75 -2.16
N LEU A 58 -10.33 -8.28 -1.06
CA LEU A 58 -10.89 -9.46 -0.40
C LEU A 58 -12.32 -9.22 0.08
N TYR A 59 -12.60 -8.04 0.63
CA TYR A 59 -13.95 -7.64 1.01
C TYR A 59 -14.89 -7.56 -0.20
N GLN A 60 -14.47 -6.91 -1.30
CA GLN A 60 -15.29 -6.82 -2.52
C GLN A 60 -15.57 -8.19 -3.11
N ILE A 61 -14.56 -9.07 -3.19
CA ILE A 61 -14.73 -10.44 -3.68
C ILE A 61 -15.76 -11.20 -2.84
N LYS A 62 -15.73 -11.05 -1.50
CA LYS A 62 -16.71 -11.68 -0.61
C LYS A 62 -18.12 -11.14 -0.88
N LYS A 63 -18.27 -9.83 -1.00
CA LYS A 63 -19.55 -9.16 -1.29
C LYS A 63 -20.12 -9.61 -2.63
N ASP A 64 -19.29 -9.63 -3.68
CA ASP A 64 -19.71 -10.02 -5.02
C ASP A 64 -20.04 -11.51 -5.10
N LYS A 65 -19.30 -12.38 -4.42
CA LYS A 65 -19.64 -13.81 -4.30
C LYS A 65 -21.01 -14.00 -3.68
N ASN A 66 -21.32 -13.28 -2.60
CA ASN A 66 -22.64 -13.34 -1.97
C ASN A 66 -23.73 -12.83 -2.91
N ARG A 67 -23.49 -11.70 -3.60
CA ARG A 67 -24.43 -11.15 -4.60
C ARG A 67 -24.69 -12.14 -5.74
N ILE A 68 -23.64 -12.75 -6.29
CA ILE A 68 -23.78 -13.78 -7.33
C ILE A 68 -24.54 -14.99 -6.81
N HIS A 69 -24.30 -15.42 -5.57
CA HIS A 69 -25.04 -16.51 -4.96
C HIS A 69 -26.52 -16.18 -4.85
N GLU A 70 -26.89 -15.01 -4.32
CA GLU A 70 -28.28 -14.56 -4.24
C GLU A 70 -28.97 -14.51 -5.60
N LEU A 71 -28.28 -14.05 -6.64
CA LEU A 71 -28.79 -14.02 -8.02
C LEU A 71 -28.99 -15.42 -8.62
N LYS A 72 -28.16 -16.40 -8.23
CA LYS A 72 -28.24 -17.78 -8.75
C LYS A 72 -29.26 -18.64 -8.00
N THR A 73 -29.42 -18.42 -6.70
CA THR A 73 -30.23 -19.30 -5.85
C THR A 73 -31.67 -18.81 -5.71
N ASN A 74 -31.96 -17.52 -5.90
CA ASN A 74 -33.30 -16.96 -5.76
C ASN A 74 -33.75 -16.25 -7.04
N ARG A 75 -34.76 -16.82 -7.71
CA ARG A 75 -35.34 -16.29 -8.96
C ARG A 75 -36.02 -14.93 -8.77
N GLU A 76 -36.61 -14.69 -7.60
CA GLU A 76 -37.26 -13.43 -7.25
C GLU A 76 -36.22 -12.31 -7.06
N ASN A 77 -35.10 -12.62 -6.40
CA ASN A 77 -33.98 -11.68 -6.26
C ASN A 77 -33.33 -11.36 -7.62
N LEU A 78 -33.22 -12.36 -8.50
CA LEU A 78 -32.72 -12.16 -9.86
C LEU A 78 -33.64 -11.23 -10.67
N GLU A 79 -34.95 -11.47 -10.63
CA GLU A 79 -35.94 -10.64 -11.31
C GLU A 79 -35.93 -9.21 -10.77
N LYS A 80 -35.90 -9.04 -9.43
CA LYS A 80 -35.77 -7.73 -8.78
C LYS A 80 -34.51 -6.99 -9.24
N PHE A 81 -33.35 -7.65 -9.23
CA PHE A 81 -32.10 -7.06 -9.70
C PHE A 81 -32.15 -6.66 -11.18
N ALA A 82 -32.71 -7.51 -12.04
CA ALA A 82 -32.85 -7.21 -13.47
C ALA A 82 -33.79 -6.01 -13.72
N ARG A 83 -34.87 -5.88 -12.94
CA ARG A 83 -35.80 -4.74 -13.01
C ARG A 83 -35.18 -3.45 -12.48
N GLU A 84 -34.50 -3.47 -11.34
CA GLU A 84 -33.95 -2.26 -10.72
C GLU A 84 -32.68 -1.75 -11.42
N GLN A 85 -31.77 -2.65 -11.82
CA GLN A 85 -30.46 -2.25 -12.34
C GLN A 85 -30.42 -2.12 -13.86
N TYR A 86 -31.22 -2.93 -14.56
CA TYR A 86 -31.22 -2.99 -16.02
C TYR A 86 -32.56 -2.59 -16.64
N LEU A 87 -33.55 -2.22 -15.82
CA LEU A 87 -34.90 -1.83 -16.28
C LEU A 87 -35.52 -2.88 -17.21
N MET A 88 -35.26 -4.17 -16.94
CA MET A 88 -35.82 -5.26 -17.74
C MET A 88 -37.32 -5.39 -17.50
N LYS A 89 -38.08 -5.62 -18.56
CA LYS A 89 -39.53 -5.88 -18.53
C LYS A 89 -39.90 -7.11 -19.35
N LYS A 90 -41.05 -7.70 -19.05
CA LYS A 90 -41.69 -8.68 -19.94
C LYS A 90 -42.30 -7.96 -21.15
N LYS A 91 -42.62 -8.71 -22.22
CA LYS A 91 -43.15 -8.15 -23.47
C LYS A 91 -44.51 -7.47 -23.28
N ASP A 92 -45.27 -7.91 -22.28
CA ASP A 92 -46.62 -7.49 -21.90
C ASP A 92 -46.64 -6.50 -20.73
N GLU A 93 -45.48 -5.97 -20.32
CA GLU A 93 -45.36 -5.01 -19.23
C GLU A 93 -44.85 -3.64 -19.73
N ASP A 94 -45.33 -2.57 -19.09
CA ASP A 94 -44.84 -1.20 -19.29
C ASP A 94 -44.12 -0.68 -18.03
N ILE A 95 -42.94 -0.07 -18.23
CA ILE A 95 -42.15 0.52 -17.14
C ILE A 95 -42.35 2.03 -17.16
N PHE A 96 -42.71 2.58 -16.00
CA PHE A 96 -42.79 4.02 -15.76
C PHE A 96 -41.63 4.44 -14.85
N ILE A 97 -40.79 5.37 -15.31
CA ILE A 97 -39.72 5.97 -14.50
C ILE A 97 -40.21 7.34 -14.06
N ILE A 98 -40.39 7.52 -12.75
CA ILE A 98 -40.81 8.80 -12.18
C ILE A 98 -39.54 9.61 -11.93
N ILE A 99 -39.36 10.68 -12.70
CA ILE A 99 -38.28 11.65 -12.50
C ILE A 99 -38.92 12.82 -11.77
N GLU A 100 -38.53 13.06 -10.51
CA GLU A 100 -38.89 14.29 -9.83
C GLU A 100 -38.28 15.46 -10.59
N LYS A 101 -39.13 16.39 -11.06
CA LYS A 101 -38.66 17.66 -11.60
C LYS A 101 -38.32 18.56 -10.42
N GLU A 102 -37.06 18.99 -10.36
CA GLU A 102 -36.63 20.13 -9.54
C GLU A 102 -37.44 21.39 -9.87
#